data_AF-S3P5C0-F1
#
_entry.id   AF-S3P5C0-F1
#
_cell.length_a   1.000
_cell.length_b   1.000
_cell.length_c   1.000
_cell.angle_alpha   90.00
_cell.angle_beta   90.00
_cell.angle_gamma   90.00
#
_symmetry.space_group_name_H-M   'P 1'
#
loop_
_entity.id
_entity.type
_entity.pdbx_description
1 polymer ?
#
loop_
_entity_poly.entity_id
_entity_poly.type
_entity_poly.pdbx_seq_one_letter_code
_entity_poly.pdbx_strand_id
1 'polypeptide(L)'
;MTLNVGQDFKKRWLNAPEIVRQTLLEDLTRIGELLKVETDLAQWLDHDLRSQQVSQLKIEQAHIALKEQLIEAARQRKQHALELSLAEKRATQQAYIEQLKHDEAEQFQQQQHSLSTLKDKIDAEIIAYSNRFDQVNITTETGGSTTAHRVETQHSEQEIANIRLRLELESEQIIQQALSALKVNLQQAAQEEINFILKKLG
;
A
#
# COMPACT_ATOMS: atom_id res chain seq x y z
N MET A 1 -41.43 -27.66 -46.45
CA MET A 1 -41.27 -26.34 -45.80
C MET A 1 -40.29 -26.49 -44.66
N THR A 2 -39.10 -25.91 -44.76
CA THR A 2 -38.08 -25.96 -43.70
C THR A 2 -38.41 -24.91 -42.64
N LEU A 3 -38.78 -25.33 -41.42
CA LEU A 3 -38.94 -24.43 -40.28
C LEU A 3 -37.60 -23.73 -40.03
N ASN A 4 -37.52 -22.44 -40.36
CA ASN A 4 -36.32 -21.64 -40.15
C ASN A 4 -36.21 -21.28 -38.66
N VAL A 5 -35.67 -22.20 -37.86
CA VAL A 5 -35.48 -22.04 -36.41
C VAL A 5 -34.30 -21.14 -36.04
N GLY A 6 -33.60 -20.55 -37.03
CA GLY A 6 -32.46 -19.66 -36.86
C GLY A 6 -31.14 -20.40 -36.62
N GLN A 7 -30.01 -19.77 -37.00
CA GLN A 7 -28.68 -20.39 -37.00
C GLN A 7 -28.17 -20.85 -35.62
N ASP A 8 -28.74 -20.34 -34.52
CA ASP A 8 -28.30 -20.66 -33.16
C ASP A 8 -29.36 -21.38 -32.30
N PHE A 9 -30.39 -21.96 -32.91
CA PHE A 9 -31.43 -22.70 -32.16
C PHE A 9 -30.82 -23.75 -31.23
N LYS A 10 -29.91 -24.59 -31.75
CA LYS A 10 -29.27 -25.66 -30.98
C LYS A 10 -28.53 -25.14 -29.76
N LYS A 11 -27.82 -24.01 -29.89
CA LYS A 11 -27.08 -23.39 -28.78
C LYS A 11 -28.02 -22.76 -27.77
N ARG A 12 -29.02 -22.00 -28.24
CA ARG A 12 -30.04 -21.38 -27.38
C ARG A 12 -30.84 -22.42 -26.61
N TRP A 13 -31.14 -23.55 -27.26
CA TRP A 13 -31.84 -24.68 -26.66
C TRP A 13 -31.00 -25.36 -25.58
N LEU A 14 -29.73 -25.68 -25.88
CA LEU A 14 -28.83 -26.30 -24.91
C LEU A 14 -28.53 -25.39 -23.70
N ASN A 15 -28.49 -24.08 -23.91
CA ASN A 15 -28.27 -23.09 -22.85
C ASN A 15 -29.53 -22.73 -22.06
N ALA A 16 -30.72 -23.19 -22.50
CA ALA A 16 -31.95 -22.94 -21.77
C ALA A 16 -31.98 -23.75 -20.46
N PRO A 17 -32.64 -23.24 -19.39
CA PRO A 17 -32.84 -23.99 -18.17
C PRO A 17 -33.47 -25.35 -18.46
N GLU A 18 -33.01 -26.39 -17.75
CA GLU A 18 -33.52 -27.76 -17.93
C GLU A 18 -35.05 -27.83 -17.76
N ILE A 19 -35.58 -27.06 -16.82
CA ILE A 19 -37.03 -26.94 -16.57
C ILE A 19 -37.77 -26.46 -17.83
N VAL A 20 -37.24 -25.45 -18.54
CA VAL A 20 -37.85 -24.94 -19.78
C VAL A 20 -37.85 -26.00 -20.88
N ARG A 21 -36.80 -26.83 -20.95
CA ARG A 21 -36.74 -27.93 -21.92
C ARG A 21 -37.73 -29.04 -21.59
N GLN A 22 -37.87 -29.38 -20.31
CA GLN A 22 -38.82 -30.38 -19.85
C GLN A 22 -40.27 -29.94 -20.02
N THR A 23 -40.62 -28.69 -19.68
CA THR A 23 -41.98 -28.16 -19.88
C THR A 23 -42.37 -28.16 -21.35
N LEU A 24 -41.44 -27.86 -22.25
CA LEU A 24 -41.72 -27.85 -23.68
C LEU A 24 -41.86 -29.27 -24.23
N LEU A 25 -41.11 -30.25 -23.69
CA LEU A 25 -41.34 -31.67 -23.99
C LEU A 25 -42.71 -32.15 -23.47
N GLU A 26 -43.10 -31.76 -22.25
CA GLU A 26 -44.42 -32.04 -21.68
C GLU A 26 -45.54 -31.47 -22.58
N ASP A 27 -45.40 -30.21 -23.00
CA ASP A 27 -46.35 -29.55 -23.91
C ASP A 27 -46.44 -30.28 -25.27
N LEU A 28 -45.31 -30.71 -25.84
CA LEU A 28 -45.29 -31.48 -27.08
C LEU A 28 -45.92 -32.87 -26.93
N THR A 29 -45.66 -33.55 -25.82
CA THR A 29 -46.28 -34.85 -25.54
C THR A 29 -47.80 -34.73 -25.38
N ARG A 30 -48.27 -33.67 -24.73
CA ARG A 30 -49.70 -33.38 -24.56
C ARG A 30 -50.41 -33.09 -25.88
N ILE A 31 -49.79 -32.34 -26.79
CA ILE A 31 -50.31 -32.13 -28.15
C ILE A 31 -50.32 -33.46 -28.93
N GLY A 32 -49.32 -34.32 -28.73
CA GLY A 32 -49.27 -35.66 -29.31
C GLY A 32 -50.41 -36.58 -28.86
N GLU A 33 -51.00 -36.36 -27.68
CA GLU A 33 -52.16 -37.13 -27.20
C GLU A 33 -53.41 -36.90 -28.03
N LEU A 34 -53.53 -35.75 -28.69
CA LEU A 34 -54.65 -35.39 -29.56
C LEU A 34 -54.71 -36.29 -30.82
N LEU A 35 -53.59 -36.92 -31.19
CA LEU A 35 -53.53 -37.88 -32.29
C LEU A 35 -54.04 -39.29 -31.91
N LYS A 36 -54.45 -39.52 -30.65
CA LYS A 36 -55.03 -40.80 -30.21
C LYS A 36 -56.52 -40.87 -30.56
N VAL A 37 -57.02 -42.09 -30.78
CA VAL A 37 -58.34 -42.36 -31.38
C VAL A 37 -59.54 -42.06 -30.44
N GLU A 38 -59.32 -42.01 -29.12
CA GLU A 38 -60.39 -41.91 -28.10
C GLU A 38 -60.40 -40.58 -27.32
N THR A 39 -59.81 -39.51 -27.86
CA THR A 39 -59.67 -38.25 -27.13
C THR A 39 -60.95 -37.39 -27.19
N ASP A 40 -61.56 -37.10 -26.04
CA ASP A 40 -62.62 -36.08 -25.92
C ASP A 40 -62.00 -34.68 -26.08
N LEU A 41 -62.32 -34.03 -27.21
CA LEU A 41 -61.73 -32.76 -27.61
C LEU A 41 -62.04 -31.63 -26.61
N ALA A 42 -63.23 -31.62 -26.01
CA ALA A 42 -63.65 -30.53 -25.11
C ALA A 42 -62.89 -30.60 -23.78
N GLN A 43 -62.77 -31.79 -23.21
CA GLN A 43 -61.99 -32.02 -21.99
C GLN A 43 -60.49 -31.78 -22.22
N TRP A 44 -59.98 -32.17 -23.39
CA TRP A 44 -58.59 -31.92 -23.76
C TRP A 44 -58.29 -30.42 -23.84
N LEU A 45 -59.19 -29.63 -24.43
CA LEU A 45 -58.99 -28.18 -24.60
C LEU A 45 -58.97 -27.43 -23.25
N ASP A 46 -59.85 -27.82 -22.32
CA ASP A 46 -59.84 -27.29 -20.95
C ASP A 46 -58.58 -27.67 -20.16
N HIS A 47 -58.09 -28.90 -20.36
CA HIS A 47 -56.85 -29.38 -19.75
C HIS A 47 -55.61 -28.71 -20.36
N ASP A 48 -55.59 -28.51 -21.67
CA ASP A 48 -54.49 -27.83 -22.37
C ASP A 48 -54.39 -26.37 -21.95
N LEU A 49 -55.51 -25.64 -21.85
CA LEU A 49 -55.51 -24.24 -21.41
C LEU A 49 -54.91 -24.08 -20.00
N ARG A 50 -55.29 -24.96 -19.06
CA ARG A 50 -54.72 -24.97 -17.70
C ARG A 50 -53.24 -25.34 -17.71
N SER A 51 -52.87 -26.35 -18.49
CA SER A 51 -51.50 -26.83 -18.57
C SER A 51 -50.56 -25.80 -19.21
N GLN A 52 -51.03 -25.04 -20.21
CA GLN A 52 -50.31 -23.92 -20.81
C GLN A 52 -50.06 -22.79 -19.80
N GLN A 53 -51.03 -22.47 -18.94
CA GLN A 53 -50.82 -21.47 -17.88
C GLN A 53 -49.74 -21.94 -16.89
N VAL A 54 -49.76 -23.21 -16.51
CA VAL A 54 -48.75 -23.79 -15.63
C VAL A 54 -47.38 -23.83 -16.32
N SER A 55 -47.31 -24.16 -17.61
CA SER A 55 -46.03 -24.20 -18.34
C SER A 55 -45.42 -22.80 -18.48
N GLN A 56 -46.23 -21.77 -18.74
CA GLN A 56 -45.78 -20.37 -18.74
C GLN A 56 -45.17 -19.96 -17.40
N LEU A 57 -45.86 -20.25 -16.29
CA LEU A 57 -45.36 -19.93 -14.94
C LEU A 57 -44.04 -20.66 -14.64
N LYS A 58 -43.94 -21.95 -14.97
CA LYS A 58 -42.69 -22.73 -14.79
C LYS A 58 -41.54 -22.14 -15.60
N ILE A 59 -41.80 -21.73 -16.85
CA ILE A 59 -40.80 -21.12 -17.73
C ILE A 59 -40.33 -19.77 -17.17
N GLU A 60 -41.26 -18.92 -16.73
CA GLU A 60 -40.93 -17.63 -16.13
C GLU A 60 -40.10 -17.78 -14.86
N GLN A 61 -40.52 -18.68 -13.95
CA GLN A 61 -39.77 -18.98 -12.72
C GLN A 61 -38.36 -19.48 -13.02
N ALA A 62 -38.20 -20.38 -14.00
CA ALA A 62 -36.90 -20.90 -14.40
C ALA A 62 -35.99 -19.78 -14.96
N HIS A 63 -36.55 -18.82 -15.69
CA HIS A 63 -35.81 -17.66 -16.18
C HIS A 63 -35.42 -16.69 -15.07
N ILE A 64 -36.29 -16.47 -14.07
CA ILE A 64 -35.98 -15.65 -12.90
C ILE A 64 -34.83 -16.28 -12.11
N ALA A 65 -34.92 -17.58 -11.81
CA ALA A 65 -33.88 -18.32 -11.09
C ALA A 65 -32.53 -18.28 -11.83
N LEU A 66 -32.52 -18.44 -13.16
CA LEU A 66 -31.28 -18.33 -13.95
C LEU A 66 -30.69 -16.92 -13.84
N LYS A 67 -31.51 -15.87 -13.93
CA LYS A 67 -31.04 -14.49 -13.79
C LYS A 67 -30.41 -14.25 -12.42
N GLU A 68 -31.05 -14.74 -11.35
CA GLU A 68 -30.52 -14.64 -9.99
C GLU A 68 -29.16 -15.33 -9.86
N GLN A 69 -29.02 -16.55 -10.35
CA GLN A 69 -27.74 -17.27 -10.38
C GLN A 69 -26.65 -16.50 -11.11
N LEU A 70 -26.96 -15.87 -12.26
CA LEU A 70 -25.99 -15.07 -12.99
C LEU A 70 -25.56 -13.81 -12.22
N ILE A 71 -26.49 -13.17 -11.52
CA ILE A 71 -26.21 -11.99 -10.69
C ILE A 71 -25.32 -12.39 -9.50
N GLU A 72 -25.63 -13.50 -8.84
CA GLU A 72 -24.82 -14.03 -7.73
C GLU A 72 -23.42 -14.41 -8.19
N ALA A 73 -23.30 -15.13 -9.31
CA ALA A 73 -22.00 -15.47 -9.89
C ALA A 73 -21.18 -14.22 -10.25
N ALA A 74 -21.82 -13.19 -10.81
CA ALA A 74 -21.15 -11.91 -11.09
C ALA A 74 -20.69 -11.22 -9.81
N ARG A 75 -21.50 -11.24 -8.75
CA ARG A 75 -21.15 -10.70 -7.43
C ARG A 75 -19.95 -11.45 -6.83
N GLN A 76 -19.96 -12.78 -6.86
CA GLN A 76 -18.86 -13.61 -6.36
C GLN A 76 -17.56 -13.34 -7.13
N ARG A 77 -17.61 -13.25 -8.47
CA ARG A 77 -16.44 -12.91 -9.29
C ARG A 77 -15.85 -11.56 -8.89
N LYS A 78 -16.71 -10.56 -8.65
CA LYS A 78 -16.28 -9.22 -8.22
C LYS A 78 -15.62 -9.28 -6.83
N GLN A 79 -16.21 -10.02 -5.88
CA GLN A 79 -15.65 -10.20 -4.55
C GLN A 79 -14.27 -10.86 -4.61
N HIS A 80 -14.14 -11.97 -5.33
CA HIS A 80 -12.87 -12.67 -5.49
C HIS A 80 -11.80 -11.79 -6.16
N ALA A 81 -12.16 -11.01 -7.19
CA ALA A 81 -11.23 -10.08 -7.82
C ALA A 81 -10.73 -8.99 -6.85
N LEU A 82 -11.62 -8.48 -6.00
CA LEU A 82 -11.25 -7.52 -4.96
C LEU A 82 -10.33 -8.15 -3.91
N GLU A 83 -10.63 -9.38 -3.45
CA GLU A 83 -9.79 -10.11 -2.50
C GLU A 83 -8.39 -10.37 -3.05
N LEU A 84 -8.27 -10.81 -4.30
CA LEU A 84 -6.97 -10.95 -4.97
C LEU A 84 -6.22 -9.61 -5.04
N SER A 85 -6.88 -8.53 -5.45
CA SER A 85 -6.25 -7.22 -5.54
C SER A 85 -5.77 -6.70 -4.17
N LEU A 86 -6.50 -7.02 -3.10
CA LEU A 86 -6.12 -6.66 -1.74
C LEU A 86 -4.97 -7.52 -1.23
N ALA A 87 -4.98 -8.82 -1.53
CA ALA A 87 -3.88 -9.72 -1.18
C ALA A 87 -2.57 -9.30 -1.87
N GLU A 88 -2.63 -8.93 -3.16
CA GLU A 88 -1.49 -8.43 -3.91
C GLU A 88 -0.95 -7.11 -3.32
N LYS A 89 -1.84 -6.17 -2.98
CA LYS A 89 -1.44 -4.92 -2.29
C LYS A 89 -0.80 -5.18 -0.94
N ARG A 90 -1.31 -6.14 -0.16
CA ARG A 90 -0.72 -6.51 1.13
C ARG A 90 0.66 -7.15 0.95
N ALA A 91 0.81 -8.03 -0.04
CA ALA A 91 2.09 -8.68 -0.34
C ALA A 91 3.15 -7.67 -0.78
N THR A 92 2.79 -6.71 -1.66
CA THR A 92 3.73 -5.65 -2.09
C THR A 92 4.12 -4.73 -0.94
N GLN A 93 3.17 -4.37 -0.06
CA GLN A 93 3.47 -3.59 1.15
C GLN A 93 4.38 -4.34 2.12
N GLN A 94 4.14 -5.63 2.34
CA GLN A 94 4.98 -6.46 3.20
C GLN A 94 6.42 -6.55 2.67
N ALA A 95 6.58 -6.83 1.36
CA ALA A 95 7.89 -6.86 0.73
C ALA A 95 8.62 -5.51 0.85
N TYR A 96 7.92 -4.40 0.66
CA TYR A 96 8.51 -3.07 0.83
C TYR A 96 8.94 -2.79 2.28
N ILE A 97 8.13 -3.17 3.26
CA ILE A 97 8.48 -3.03 4.69
C ILE A 97 9.69 -3.88 5.04
N GLU A 98 9.77 -5.10 4.52
CA GLU A 98 10.91 -5.99 4.74
C GLU A 98 12.21 -5.42 4.16
N GLN A 99 12.15 -4.85 2.95
CA GLN A 99 13.27 -4.14 2.35
C GLN A 99 13.69 -2.94 3.20
N LEU A 100 12.75 -2.11 3.62
CA LEU A 100 13.05 -0.93 4.44
C LEU A 100 13.72 -1.31 5.78
N LYS A 101 13.24 -2.38 6.43
CA LYS A 101 13.85 -2.89 7.67
C LYS A 101 15.27 -3.40 7.45
N HIS A 102 15.51 -4.04 6.30
CA HIS A 102 16.85 -4.51 5.95
C HIS A 102 17.80 -3.33 5.74
N ASP A 103 17.39 -2.36 4.94
CA ASP A 103 18.17 -1.14 4.68
C ASP A 103 18.45 -0.36 5.97
N GLU A 104 17.47 -0.24 6.86
CA GLU A 104 17.64 0.40 8.17
C GLU A 104 18.66 -0.34 9.05
N ALA A 105 18.62 -1.66 9.06
CA ALA A 105 19.59 -2.47 9.80
C ALA A 105 21.02 -2.30 9.26
N GLU A 106 21.18 -2.26 7.93
CA GLU A 106 22.49 -2.02 7.30
C GLU A 106 23.01 -0.62 7.62
N GLN A 107 22.17 0.41 7.49
CA GLN A 107 22.54 1.79 7.83
C GLN A 107 22.95 1.91 9.29
N PHE A 108 22.20 1.27 10.21
CA PHE A 108 22.53 1.27 11.62
C PHE A 108 23.89 0.62 11.88
N GLN A 109 24.20 -0.51 11.23
CA GLN A 109 25.52 -1.16 11.35
C GLN A 109 26.64 -0.25 10.83
N GLN A 110 26.44 0.43 9.69
CA GLN A 110 27.42 1.37 9.15
C GLN A 110 27.65 2.56 10.10
N GLN A 111 26.59 3.12 10.66
CA GLN A 111 26.69 4.19 11.66
C GLN A 111 27.44 3.72 12.90
N GLN A 112 27.14 2.52 13.39
CA GLN A 112 27.83 1.95 14.55
C GLN A 112 29.33 1.78 14.30
N HIS A 113 29.72 1.33 13.11
CA HIS A 113 31.13 1.18 12.73
C HIS A 113 31.84 2.54 12.57
N SER A 114 31.14 3.53 12.02
CA SER A 114 31.64 4.90 11.92
C SER A 114 31.89 5.50 13.31
N LEU A 115 30.93 5.31 14.24
CA LEU A 115 31.06 5.78 15.62
C LEU A 115 32.20 5.06 16.37
N SER A 116 32.38 3.75 16.17
CA SER A 116 33.51 3.03 16.79
C SER A 116 34.84 3.56 16.26
N THR A 117 34.94 3.78 14.95
CA THR A 117 36.16 4.33 14.33
C THR A 117 36.45 5.75 14.82
N LEU A 118 35.42 6.58 15.00
CA LEU A 118 35.57 7.93 15.55
C LEU A 118 36.04 7.88 17.01
N LYS A 119 35.48 6.97 17.82
CA LYS A 119 35.93 6.74 19.19
C LYS A 119 37.41 6.36 19.23
N ASP A 120 37.83 5.40 18.42
CA ASP A 120 39.24 4.96 18.38
C ASP A 120 40.19 6.12 17.99
N LYS A 121 39.76 7.01 17.09
CA LYS A 121 40.53 8.22 16.73
C LYS A 121 40.63 9.20 17.89
N ILE A 122 39.53 9.47 18.58
CA ILE A 122 39.51 10.36 19.76
C ILE A 122 40.42 9.78 20.85
N ASP A 123 40.33 8.48 21.12
CA ASP A 123 41.16 7.83 22.12
C ASP A 123 42.66 7.95 21.76
N ALA A 124 43.02 7.78 20.49
CA ALA A 124 44.39 7.98 20.01
C ALA A 124 44.86 9.44 20.12
N GLU A 125 43.99 10.41 19.80
CA GLU A 125 44.27 11.84 19.96
C GLU A 125 44.46 12.21 21.43
N ILE A 126 43.60 11.73 22.34
CA ILE A 126 43.72 11.95 23.79
C ILE A 126 45.09 11.46 24.28
N ILE A 127 45.49 10.23 23.93
CA ILE A 127 46.80 9.69 24.30
C ILE A 127 47.93 10.56 23.75
N ALA A 128 47.84 10.99 22.49
CA ALA A 128 48.84 11.86 21.88
C ALA A 128 48.94 13.23 22.57
N TYR A 129 47.80 13.84 22.94
CA TYR A 129 47.76 15.10 23.68
C TYR A 129 48.30 14.94 25.10
N SER A 130 47.87 13.92 25.85
CA SER A 130 48.38 13.63 27.20
C SER A 130 49.89 13.45 27.21
N ASN A 131 50.43 12.65 26.28
CA ASN A 131 51.88 12.45 26.15
C ASN A 131 52.65 13.75 25.86
N ARG A 132 52.09 14.66 25.06
CA ARG A 132 52.68 15.97 24.80
C ARG A 132 52.70 16.83 26.06
N PHE A 133 51.61 16.87 26.82
CA PHE A 133 51.54 17.63 28.07
C PHE A 133 52.48 17.06 29.14
N ASP A 134 52.56 15.73 29.29
CA ASP A 134 53.48 15.09 30.24
C ASP A 134 54.95 15.39 29.90
N GLN A 135 55.33 15.39 28.62
CA GLN A 135 56.68 15.76 28.19
C GLN A 135 57.01 17.24 28.45
N VAL A 136 56.04 18.14 28.29
CA VAL A 136 56.21 19.58 28.56
C VAL A 136 56.38 19.86 30.05
N ASN A 137 55.63 19.18 30.93
CA ASN A 137 55.79 19.33 32.38
C ASN A 137 57.15 18.80 32.90
N ILE A 138 57.67 17.71 32.35
CA ILE A 138 58.98 17.18 32.76
C ILE A 138 60.13 18.11 32.34
N THR A 139 59.94 18.94 31.32
CA THR A 139 60.95 19.90 30.85
C THR A 139 60.88 21.27 31.54
N THR A 140 59.75 21.62 32.17
CA THR A 140 59.58 22.87 32.93
C THR A 140 59.99 22.77 34.41
N GLU A 141 60.27 21.58 34.95
CA GLU A 141 60.72 21.41 36.35
C GLU A 141 62.21 21.71 36.62
N THR A 142 62.96 22.19 35.62
CA THR A 142 64.34 22.69 35.81
C THR A 142 64.46 24.17 35.44
N GLY A 143 64.08 25.06 36.35
CA GLY A 143 64.47 26.47 36.28
C GLY A 143 63.42 27.42 36.84
N GLY A 144 63.60 27.86 38.07
CA GLY A 144 62.67 28.76 38.76
C GLY A 144 62.47 30.10 38.05
N SER A 145 61.22 30.56 37.95
CA SER A 145 60.88 31.98 37.96
C SER A 145 59.37 32.15 38.13
N THR A 146 58.96 32.72 39.25
CA THR A 146 57.59 33.19 39.53
C THR A 146 57.07 34.23 38.51
N THR A 147 57.91 34.68 37.59
CA THR A 147 57.57 35.58 36.47
C THR A 147 57.08 34.83 35.22
N ALA A 148 57.52 33.58 34.99
CA ALA A 148 57.13 32.79 33.84
C ALA A 148 55.67 32.30 33.95
N HIS A 149 55.26 31.87 35.15
CA HIS A 149 53.88 31.46 35.42
C HIS A 149 52.84 32.57 35.21
N ARG A 150 53.19 33.84 35.47
CA ARG A 150 52.29 34.99 35.26
C ARG A 150 52.10 35.32 33.77
N VAL A 151 53.11 35.05 32.93
CA VAL A 151 53.04 35.25 31.47
C VAL A 151 52.28 34.08 30.82
N GLU A 152 52.47 32.84 31.29
CA GLU A 152 51.69 31.68 30.85
C GLU A 152 50.21 31.82 31.18
N THR A 153 49.85 32.25 32.40
CA THR A 153 48.43 32.47 32.76
C THR A 153 47.76 33.54 31.90
N GLN A 154 48.47 34.64 31.58
CA GLN A 154 47.93 35.67 30.68
C GLN A 154 47.78 35.16 29.24
N HIS A 155 48.69 34.31 28.77
CA HIS A 155 48.59 33.72 27.43
C HIS A 155 47.41 32.72 27.36
N SER A 156 47.22 31.89 28.39
CA SER A 156 46.09 30.97 28.48
C SER A 156 44.73 31.69 28.58
N GLU A 157 44.64 32.80 29.31
CA GLU A 157 43.42 33.62 29.37
C GLU A 157 43.05 34.21 28.00
N GLN A 158 44.04 34.65 27.22
CA GLN A 158 43.84 35.14 25.85
C GLN A 158 43.40 34.02 24.90
N GLU A 159 43.95 32.82 25.03
CA GLU A 159 43.56 31.66 24.24
C GLU A 159 42.13 31.21 24.57
N ILE A 160 41.76 31.17 25.86
CA ILE A 160 40.38 30.87 26.29
C ILE A 160 39.40 31.93 25.76
N ALA A 161 39.78 33.20 25.79
CA ALA A 161 38.96 34.28 25.24
C ALA A 161 38.77 34.14 23.72
N ASN A 162 39.81 33.73 23.00
CA ASN A 162 39.74 33.49 21.55
C ASN A 162 38.87 32.27 21.20
N ILE A 163 39.04 31.16 21.94
CA ILE A 163 38.19 29.97 21.81
C ILE A 163 36.72 30.30 22.10
N ARG A 164 36.46 31.09 23.14
CA ARG A 164 35.12 31.54 23.48
C ARG A 164 34.49 32.37 22.36
N LEU A 165 35.23 33.33 21.80
CA LEU A 165 34.76 34.14 20.68
C LEU A 165 34.47 33.29 19.45
N ARG A 166 35.33 32.30 19.16
CA ARG A 166 35.11 31.38 18.04
C ARG A 166 33.87 30.51 18.24
N LEU A 167 33.65 29.98 19.45
CA LEU A 167 32.47 29.20 19.78
C LEU A 167 31.19 30.05 19.72
N GLU A 168 31.25 31.31 20.15
CA GLU A 168 30.14 32.26 20.04
C GLU A 168 29.78 32.49 18.57
N LEU A 169 30.75 32.79 17.72
CA LEU A 169 30.55 32.96 16.28
C LEU A 169 30.04 31.69 15.59
N GLU A 170 30.58 30.52 15.95
CA GLU A 170 30.12 29.24 15.41
C GLU A 170 28.67 28.96 15.84
N SER A 171 28.31 29.26 17.09
CA SER A 171 26.93 29.12 17.56
C SER A 171 25.96 30.07 16.83
N GLU A 172 26.37 31.32 16.59
CA GLU A 172 25.57 32.27 15.80
C GLU A 172 25.38 31.78 14.36
N GLN A 173 26.43 31.24 13.74
CA GLN A 173 26.37 30.69 12.40
C GLN A 173 25.42 29.48 12.31
N ILE A 174 25.49 28.57 13.29
CA ILE A 174 24.57 27.41 13.38
C ILE A 174 23.12 27.88 13.55
N ILE A 175 22.87 28.87 14.41
CA ILE A 175 21.53 29.44 14.62
C ILE A 175 21.00 30.07 13.33
N GLN A 176 21.83 30.83 12.61
CA GLN A 176 21.44 31.42 11.33
C GLN A 176 21.12 30.36 10.27
N GLN A 177 21.94 29.30 10.20
CA GLN A 177 21.70 28.20 9.28
C GLN A 177 20.38 27.46 9.62
N ALA A 178 20.13 27.17 10.91
CA ALA A 178 18.89 26.55 11.36
C ALA A 178 17.65 27.41 11.07
N LEU A 179 17.73 28.74 11.29
CA LEU A 179 16.64 29.66 10.95
C LEU A 179 16.36 29.70 9.45
N SER A 180 17.41 29.68 8.62
CA SER A 180 17.26 29.65 7.17
C SER A 180 16.58 28.36 6.69
N ALA A 181 17.00 27.21 7.23
CA ALA A 181 16.41 25.91 6.91
C ALA A 181 14.94 25.83 7.38
N LEU A 182 14.64 26.32 8.58
CA LEU A 182 13.27 26.37 9.10
C LEU A 182 12.38 27.23 8.20
N LYS A 183 12.86 28.41 7.78
CA LYS A 183 12.12 29.29 6.87
C LYS A 183 11.79 28.61 5.55
N VAL A 184 12.75 27.90 4.95
CA VAL A 184 12.55 27.15 3.71
C VAL A 184 11.51 26.04 3.91
N ASN A 185 11.63 25.26 4.99
CA ASN A 185 10.69 24.18 5.30
C ASN A 185 9.26 24.71 5.52
N LEU A 186 9.12 25.85 6.20
CA LEU A 186 7.81 26.47 6.46
C LEU A 186 7.18 27.00 5.16
N GLN A 187 7.99 27.61 4.28
CA GLN A 187 7.54 28.02 2.95
C GLN A 187 7.11 26.82 2.10
N GLN A 188 7.87 25.72 2.14
CA GLN A 188 7.53 24.51 1.43
C GLN A 188 6.23 23.88 1.96
N ALA A 189 6.09 23.73 3.28
CA ALA A 189 4.89 23.20 3.91
C ALA A 189 3.65 24.05 3.57
N ALA A 190 3.78 25.38 3.61
CA ALA A 190 2.69 26.28 3.20
C ALA A 190 2.33 26.12 1.72
N GLN A 191 3.31 25.95 0.83
CA GLN A 191 3.07 25.73 -0.59
C GLN A 191 2.39 24.38 -0.86
N GLU A 192 2.77 23.33 -0.13
CA GLU A 192 2.14 22.02 -0.17
C GLU A 192 0.70 22.07 0.31
N GLU A 193 0.41 22.78 1.41
CA GLU A 193 -0.96 23.00 1.88
C GLU A 193 -1.81 23.78 0.87
N ILE A 194 -1.27 24.86 0.28
CA ILE A 194 -1.95 25.62 -0.78
C ILE A 194 -2.27 24.71 -1.97
N ASN A 195 -1.31 23.93 -2.43
CA ASN A 195 -1.49 23.00 -3.55
C ASN A 195 -2.53 21.91 -3.22
N PHE A 196 -2.53 21.40 -1.98
CA PHE A 196 -3.52 20.42 -1.52
C PHE A 196 -4.93 21.01 -1.50
N ILE A 197 -5.10 22.24 -0.99
CA ILE A 197 -6.39 22.95 -0.99
C ILE A 197 -6.87 23.19 -2.43
N LEU A 198 -6.00 23.68 -3.32
CA LEU A 198 -6.33 23.92 -4.72
C LEU A 198 -6.77 22.64 -5.44
N LYS A 199 -6.09 21.51 -5.19
CA LYS A 199 -6.45 20.20 -5.77
C LYS A 199 -7.78 19.65 -5.24
N LYS A 200 -8.24 20.11 -4.07
CA LYS A 200 -9.51 19.68 -3.46
C LYS A 200 -10.70 20.56 -3.89
N LEU A 201 -10.44 21.79 -4.37
CA LEU A 201 -11.48 22.72 -4.84
C LEU A 201 -11.77 22.64 -6.35
N GLY A 202 -10.90 22.03 -7.15
CA GLY A 202 -11.13 21.71 -8.57
C GLY A 202 -11.61 20.28 -8.76
#